data_AF-U9TIB1-F1
#
_entry.id   AF-U9TIB1-F1
#
_cell.length_a   1.000
_cell.length_b   1.000
_cell.length_c   1.000
_cell.angle_alpha   90.00
_cell.angle_beta   90.00
_cell.angle_gamma   90.00
#
_symmetry.space_group_name_H-M   'P 1'
#
loop_
_entity.id
_entity.type
_entity.pdbx_description
1 polymer ?
#
loop_
_entity_poly.entity_id
_entity_poly.type
_entity_poly.pdbx_seq_one_letter_code
_entity_poly.pdbx_strand_id
1 'polypeptide(L)'
;MGFGMGFGIWDLDGKSKSTIEKACGIVTYEIDDKRKNNLPLLLIVGWRISIIRKNKWFVFIGCETDPDFPGEDKSSINEYLKEKGNKGSNTLEFEEHSMNIDGSISDGNNAQLDIYIRSRGY
;
A
#
# COMPACT_ATOMS: atom_id res chain seq x y z
N MET A 1 -15.15 -2.88 6.60
CA MET A 1 -15.14 -3.53 5.27
C MET A 1 -13.70 -3.95 5.01
N GLY A 2 -13.45 -5.18 4.55
CA GLY A 2 -12.10 -5.68 4.25
C GLY A 2 -11.95 -5.96 2.76
N PHE A 3 -10.80 -5.62 2.20
CA PHE A 3 -10.48 -5.87 0.78
C PHE A 3 -9.18 -6.68 0.71
N GLY A 4 -9.20 -7.76 -0.07
CA GLY A 4 -8.03 -8.59 -0.36
C GLY A 4 -7.72 -8.54 -1.86
N MET A 5 -6.49 -8.20 -2.23
CA MET A 5 -6.00 -8.29 -3.61
C MET A 5 -4.89 -9.32 -3.70
N GLY A 6 -5.01 -10.26 -4.65
CA GLY A 6 -4.01 -11.28 -4.96
C GLY A 6 -3.20 -10.91 -6.21
N PHE A 7 -1.88 -11.03 -6.13
CA PHE A 7 -0.96 -10.73 -7.23
C PHE A 7 0.07 -11.85 -7.37
N GLY A 8 0.26 -12.36 -8.59
CA GLY A 8 1.27 -13.38 -8.91
C GLY A 8 2.25 -12.90 -9.98
N ILE A 9 3.55 -13.13 -9.77
CA ILE A 9 4.58 -13.02 -10.81
C ILE A 9 4.96 -14.45 -11.26
N TRP A 10 4.61 -14.80 -12.50
CA TRP A 10 4.89 -16.12 -13.08
C TRP A 10 5.63 -15.98 -14.41
N ASP A 11 6.59 -16.89 -14.66
CA ASP A 11 7.22 -17.08 -15.96
C ASP A 11 6.85 -18.49 -16.45
N LEU A 12 6.31 -18.62 -17.66
CA LEU A 12 5.82 -19.89 -18.21
C LEU A 12 6.91 -20.76 -18.86
N ASP A 13 8.17 -20.34 -18.83
CA ASP A 13 9.27 -21.06 -19.48
C ASP A 13 10.36 -21.46 -18.49
N GLY A 14 10.79 -22.73 -18.56
CA GLY A 14 11.80 -23.37 -17.71
C GLY A 14 13.24 -22.84 -17.85
N LYS A 15 13.42 -21.57 -18.25
CA LYS A 15 14.68 -20.82 -18.17
C LYS A 15 14.49 -19.72 -17.15
N SER A 16 15.01 -19.94 -15.94
CA SER A 16 14.80 -19.12 -14.74
C SER A 16 15.44 -17.72 -14.82
N LYS A 17 14.87 -16.83 -15.63
CA LYS A 17 15.17 -15.40 -15.58
C LYS A 17 13.87 -14.63 -15.80
N SER A 18 13.11 -14.45 -14.72
CA SER A 18 11.93 -13.58 -14.70
C SER A 18 12.27 -12.23 -15.32
N THR A 19 11.60 -11.89 -16.42
CA THR A 19 11.74 -10.56 -17.04
C THR A 19 11.24 -9.47 -16.09
N ILE A 20 10.33 -9.82 -15.17
CA ILE A 20 9.78 -8.93 -14.15
C ILE A 20 10.52 -9.18 -12.83
N GLU A 21 11.33 -8.23 -12.38
CA GLU A 21 12.04 -8.39 -11.10
C GLU A 21 11.17 -8.08 -9.87
N LYS A 22 10.19 -7.18 -10.05
CA LYS A 22 9.38 -6.59 -8.97
C LYS A 22 8.04 -6.15 -9.55
N ALA A 23 6.98 -6.28 -8.76
CA ALA A 23 5.68 -5.67 -9.03
C ALA A 23 5.39 -4.65 -7.93
N CYS A 24 4.90 -3.48 -8.31
CA CYS A 24 4.47 -2.45 -7.37
C CYS A 24 3.22 -1.76 -7.91
N GLY A 25 2.39 -1.27 -7.00
CA GLY A 25 1.17 -0.57 -7.34
C GLY A 25 0.70 0.30 -6.19
N ILE A 26 -0.20 1.21 -6.52
CA ILE A 26 -0.96 2.03 -5.59
C ILE A 26 -2.44 1.86 -5.93
N VAL A 27 -3.28 1.88 -4.91
CA VAL A 27 -4.72 2.16 -5.02
C VAL A 27 -5.03 3.37 -4.17
N THR A 28 -5.82 4.27 -4.73
CA THR A 28 -6.28 5.49 -4.08
C THR A 28 -7.79 5.40 -3.89
N TYR A 29 -8.25 5.66 -2.67
CA TYR A 29 -9.65 5.79 -2.31
C TYR A 29 -9.92 7.22 -1.84
N GLU A 30 -11.05 7.78 -2.24
CA GLU A 30 -11.54 9.03 -1.68
C GLU A 30 -12.28 8.73 -0.37
N ILE A 31 -11.96 9.47 0.70
CA ILE A 31 -12.67 9.37 1.98
C ILE A 31 -13.79 10.42 1.94
N ASP A 32 -15.02 9.96 1.74
CA ASP A 32 -16.22 10.82 1.68
C ASP A 32 -16.33 11.77 2.88
N ASP A 33 -16.94 12.94 2.63
CA ASP A 33 -17.24 14.03 3.59
C ASP A 33 -16.04 14.70 4.29
N LYS A 34 -14.80 14.26 4.07
CA LYS A 34 -13.60 14.88 4.65
C LYS A 34 -12.78 15.60 3.59
N ARG A 35 -12.61 16.92 3.77
CA ARG A 35 -11.75 17.76 2.93
C ARG A 35 -10.65 18.40 3.75
N LYS A 36 -9.44 18.47 3.17
CA LYS A 36 -8.31 19.22 3.71
C LYS A 36 -7.96 20.31 2.71
N ASN A 37 -8.07 21.58 3.11
CA ASN A 37 -7.79 22.74 2.25
C ASN A 37 -8.59 22.73 0.92
N ASN A 38 -9.88 22.40 0.97
CA ASN A 38 -10.78 22.23 -0.18
C ASN A 38 -10.45 21.08 -1.16
N LEU A 39 -9.43 20.27 -0.86
CA LEU A 39 -9.11 19.06 -1.62
C LEU A 39 -9.70 17.82 -0.93
N PRO A 40 -10.06 16.78 -1.71
CA PRO A 40 -10.52 15.52 -1.14
C PRO A 40 -9.42 14.89 -0.29
N LEU A 41 -9.81 14.33 0.85
CA LEU A 41 -8.90 13.51 1.66
C LEU A 41 -8.82 12.12 1.04
N LEU A 42 -7.60 11.66 0.76
CA LEU A 42 -7.34 10.41 0.08
C LEU A 42 -6.75 9.40 1.05
N LEU A 43 -7.21 8.15 0.93
CA LEU A 43 -6.58 6.96 1.51
C LEU A 43 -5.81 6.25 0.39
N ILE A 44 -4.49 6.23 0.51
CA ILE A 44 -3.60 5.64 -0.47
C ILE A 44 -2.99 4.38 0.12
N VAL A 45 -3.16 3.26 -0.57
CA VAL A 45 -2.54 1.97 -0.23
C VAL A 45 -1.53 1.63 -1.31
N GLY A 46 -0.26 1.52 -0.95
CA GLY A 46 0.79 1.11 -1.87
C GLY A 46 1.47 -0.18 -1.46
N TRP A 47 1.92 -0.96 -2.45
CA TRP A 47 2.58 -2.23 -2.20
C TRP A 47 3.71 -2.50 -3.18
N ARG A 48 4.62 -3.38 -2.74
CA ARG A 48 5.69 -3.94 -3.56
C ARG A 48 5.87 -5.41 -3.24
N ILE A 49 5.83 -6.19 -4.30
CA ILE A 49 6.15 -7.60 -4.34
C ILE A 49 7.54 -7.74 -4.95
N SER A 50 8.41 -8.47 -4.25
CA SER A 50 9.80 -8.64 -4.66
C SER A 50 10.14 -10.12 -4.70
N ILE A 51 10.79 -10.57 -5.78
CA ILE A 51 11.15 -11.98 -5.93
C ILE A 51 12.19 -12.43 -4.88
N ILE A 52 13.14 -11.54 -4.57
CA ILE A 52 14.31 -11.85 -3.73
C ILE A 52 14.16 -11.35 -2.29
N ARG A 53 13.30 -10.35 -2.06
CA ARG A 53 13.19 -9.64 -0.77
C ARG A 53 11.78 -9.78 -0.23
N LYS A 54 11.61 -9.52 1.07
CA LYS A 54 10.28 -9.45 1.70
C LYS A 54 9.40 -8.44 0.99
N ASN A 55 8.12 -8.78 0.91
CA ASN A 55 7.10 -7.89 0.37
C ASN A 55 6.87 -6.73 1.34
N LYS A 56 6.46 -5.60 0.79
CA LYS A 56 6.21 -4.39 1.57
C LYS A 56 4.90 -3.75 1.18
N TRP A 57 4.29 -3.08 2.14
CA TRP A 57 3.09 -2.26 1.93
C TRP A 57 3.14 -1.00 2.78
N PHE A 58 2.39 0.03 2.40
CA PHE A 58 2.18 1.21 3.22
C PHE A 58 0.74 1.70 3.05
N VAL A 59 0.33 2.53 3.99
CA VAL A 59 -0.90 3.31 3.89
C VAL A 59 -0.57 4.76 4.21
N PHE A 60 -1.13 5.66 3.44
CA PHE A 60 -1.05 7.10 3.62
C PHE A 60 -2.46 7.69 3.63
N ILE A 61 -2.70 8.65 4.53
CA ILE A 61 -3.93 9.44 4.54
C ILE A 61 -3.54 10.91 4.44
N GLY A 62 -4.05 11.61 3.44
CA GLY A 62 -3.69 13.00 3.18
C GLY A 62 -4.29 13.53 1.88
N CYS A 63 -3.81 14.69 1.42
CA CYS A 63 -4.19 15.27 0.13
C CYS A 63 -2.97 15.54 -0.75
N GLU A 64 -3.17 15.77 -2.05
CA GLU A 64 -2.10 15.94 -3.06
C GLU A 64 -1.07 17.03 -2.71
N THR A 65 -1.46 18.04 -1.93
CA THR A 65 -0.57 19.12 -1.50
C THR A 65 0.31 18.77 -0.30
N ASP A 66 0.12 17.60 0.32
CA ASP A 66 0.92 17.19 1.47
C ASP A 66 2.37 16.89 1.04
N PRO A 67 3.37 17.34 1.81
CA PRO A 67 4.79 17.22 1.42
C PRO A 67 5.25 15.75 1.31
N ASP A 68 4.61 14.85 2.05
CA ASP A 68 4.88 13.41 2.06
C ASP A 68 3.93 12.63 1.14
N PHE A 69 3.18 13.31 0.27
CA PHE A 69 2.24 12.67 -0.64
C PHE A 69 2.98 11.68 -1.55
N PRO A 70 2.61 10.38 -1.53
CA PRO A 70 3.27 9.39 -2.36
C PRO A 70 2.86 9.64 -3.82
N GLY A 71 3.81 10.13 -4.63
CA GLY A 71 3.60 10.28 -6.07
C GLY A 71 3.18 8.97 -6.75
N GLU A 72 2.43 9.08 -7.84
CA GLU A 72 1.87 7.91 -8.56
C GLU A 72 2.92 7.13 -9.38
N ASP A 73 4.10 7.71 -9.59
CA ASP A 73 5.14 7.07 -10.38
C ASP A 73 5.88 5.96 -9.60
N LYS A 74 6.41 4.99 -10.35
CA LYS A 74 7.10 3.82 -9.79
C LYS A 74 8.33 4.20 -8.94
N SER A 75 8.99 5.32 -9.22
CA SER A 75 10.17 5.74 -8.45
C SER A 75 9.76 6.20 -7.07
N SER A 76 8.77 7.10 -7.01
CA SER A 76 8.17 7.61 -5.76
C SER A 76 7.63 6.48 -4.89
N ILE A 77 6.88 5.54 -5.47
CA ILE A 77 6.36 4.36 -4.76
C ILE A 77 7.50 3.54 -4.14
N ASN A 78 8.56 3.30 -4.90
CA ASN A 78 9.68 2.48 -4.45
C ASN A 78 10.51 3.16 -3.36
N GLU A 79 10.70 4.48 -3.45
CA GLU A 79 11.36 5.28 -2.41
C GLU A 79 10.54 5.28 -1.12
N TYR A 80 9.25 5.57 -1.22
CA TYR A 80 8.35 5.55 -0.09
C TYR A 80 8.32 4.17 0.60
N LEU A 81 8.21 3.08 -0.17
CA LEU A 81 8.26 1.71 0.37
C LEU A 81 9.62 1.34 0.96
N LYS A 82 10.73 1.92 0.49
CA LYS A 82 12.04 1.68 1.10
C LYS A 82 12.07 2.25 2.52
N GLU A 83 11.60 3.48 2.69
CA GLU A 83 11.70 4.23 3.95
C GLU A 83 10.58 3.90 4.94
N LYS A 84 9.33 3.85 4.48
CA LYS A 84 8.12 3.77 5.30
C LYS A 84 7.37 2.44 5.18
N GLY A 85 7.80 1.55 4.29
CA GLY A 85 7.10 0.31 3.99
C GLY A 85 7.14 -0.72 5.12
N ASN A 86 5.96 -1.17 5.54
CA ASN A 86 5.71 -2.23 6.50
C ASN A 86 5.94 -3.61 5.86
N LYS A 87 6.29 -4.61 6.68
CA LYS A 87 6.43 -6.02 6.29
C LYS A 87 5.48 -6.87 7.11
N GLY A 88 4.91 -7.92 6.53
CA GLY A 88 3.96 -8.78 7.24
C GLY A 88 2.76 -7.98 7.78
N SER A 89 2.27 -8.37 8.96
CA SER A 89 1.17 -7.68 9.64
C SER A 89 1.65 -6.45 10.42
N ASN A 90 0.95 -5.33 10.29
CA ASN A 90 1.13 -4.16 11.13
C ASN A 90 -0.19 -3.40 11.33
N THR A 91 -0.29 -2.67 12.44
CA THR A 91 -1.40 -1.74 12.73
C THR A 91 -0.86 -0.31 12.65
N LEU A 92 -1.55 0.53 11.87
CA LEU A 92 -1.25 1.94 11.69
C LEU A 92 -2.34 2.77 12.35
N GLU A 93 -1.94 3.66 13.24
CA GLU A 93 -2.84 4.55 13.99
C GLU A 93 -2.81 5.95 13.37
N PHE A 94 -3.96 6.41 12.89
CA PHE A 94 -4.15 7.74 12.32
C PHE A 94 -5.04 8.55 13.25
N GLU A 95 -4.43 9.07 14.33
CA GLU A 95 -5.12 9.80 15.40
C GLU A 95 -5.93 11.00 14.89
N GLU A 96 -5.34 11.81 14.00
CA GLU A 96 -5.98 12.98 13.38
C GLU A 96 -7.28 12.64 12.64
N HIS A 97 -7.40 11.39 12.17
CA HIS A 97 -8.56 10.92 11.42
C HIS A 97 -9.44 9.95 12.22
N SER A 98 -9.10 9.69 13.48
CA SER A 98 -9.76 8.71 14.36
C SER A 98 -9.95 7.37 13.66
N MET A 99 -8.88 6.89 13.02
CA MET A 99 -8.92 5.69 12.18
C MET A 99 -7.71 4.83 12.48
N ASN A 100 -7.95 3.52 12.60
CA ASN A 100 -6.90 2.51 12.73
C ASN A 100 -6.97 1.60 11.51
N ILE A 101 -5.81 1.30 10.93
CA ILE A 101 -5.71 0.46 9.76
C ILE A 101 -4.81 -0.71 10.08
N ASP A 102 -5.39 -1.90 10.08
CA ASP A 102 -4.62 -3.14 10.14
C ASP A 102 -4.34 -3.59 8.72
N GLY A 103 -3.09 -3.90 8.42
CA GLY A 103 -2.75 -4.51 7.15
C GLY A 103 -1.82 -5.68 7.33
N SER A 104 -1.88 -6.62 6.38
CA SER A 104 -0.99 -7.76 6.32
C SER A 104 -0.65 -8.09 4.88
N ILE A 105 0.64 -8.27 4.60
CA ILE A 105 1.10 -8.78 3.31
C ILE A 105 1.78 -10.13 3.51
N SER A 106 1.39 -11.12 2.69
CA SER A 106 2.12 -12.38 2.63
C SER A 106 3.45 -12.22 1.89
N ASP A 107 4.46 -12.97 2.30
CA ASP A 107 5.74 -13.07 1.58
C ASP A 107 5.63 -14.08 0.43
N GLY A 108 6.46 -13.89 -0.60
CA GLY A 108 6.49 -14.73 -1.81
C GLY A 108 5.96 -14.02 -3.05
N ASN A 109 6.08 -14.69 -4.20
CA ASN A 109 5.74 -14.10 -5.51
C ASN A 109 4.23 -14.08 -5.78
N ASN A 110 3.48 -14.95 -5.10
CA ASN A 110 2.02 -14.94 -5.07
C ASN A 110 1.57 -14.31 -3.75
N ALA A 111 1.56 -12.98 -3.72
CA ALA A 111 1.31 -12.22 -2.51
C ALA A 111 -0.16 -11.81 -2.41
N GLN A 112 -0.66 -11.81 -1.19
CA GLN A 112 -1.95 -11.25 -0.83
C GLN A 112 -1.71 -10.11 0.14
N LEU A 113 -2.33 -8.96 -0.15
CA LEU A 113 -2.39 -7.82 0.75
C LEU A 113 -3.83 -7.70 1.25
N ASP A 114 -4.00 -7.84 2.56
CA ASP A 114 -5.26 -7.64 3.26
C ASP A 114 -5.19 -6.31 4.02
N ILE A 115 -6.17 -5.44 3.78
CA ILE A 115 -6.31 -4.16 4.48
C ILE A 115 -7.67 -4.11 5.18
N TYR A 116 -7.64 -3.81 6.47
CA TYR A 116 -8.81 -3.64 7.30
C TYR A 116 -8.84 -2.24 7.92
N ILE A 117 -9.86 -1.47 7.53
CA ILE A 117 -10.05 -0.10 7.99
C ILE A 117 -11.08 -0.11 9.13
N ARG A 118 -10.66 0.38 10.29
CA ARG A 118 -11.51 0.55 11.48
C ARG A 118 -11.63 2.02 11.81
N SER A 119 -12.87 2.51 11.90
CA SER A 119 -13.13 3.74 12.62
C SER A 119 -12.84 3.49 14.11
N ARG A 120 -12.12 4.41 14.74
CA ARG A 120 -12.04 4.50 16.19
C ARG A 120 -13.37 5.08 16.67
N GLY A 121 -14.36 4.20 16.84
CA GLY A 121 -15.67 4.58 17.33
C GLY A 121 -15.61 5.03 18.80
N TYR A 122 -16.41 6.05 19.12
CA TYR A 122 -16.98 6.25 20.44
C TYR A 122 -17.97 5.13 20.77
#